data_AF-V4H872-F1
#
_entry.id   AF-V4H872-F1
#
_cell.length_a   1.000
_cell.length_b   1.000
_cell.length_c   1.000
_cell.angle_alpha   90.00
_cell.angle_beta   90.00
_cell.angle_gamma   90.00
#
_symmetry.space_group_name_H-M   'P 1'
#
loop_
_entity.id
_entity.type
_entity.pdbx_description
1 polymer ?
#
loop_
_entity_poly.entity_id
_entity_poly.type
_entity_poly.pdbx_seq_one_letter_code
_entity_poly.pdbx_strand_id
1 'polypeptide(L)'
;MRDVVEELEAVALHDRVTVELDDGTTVAGTAAPVEFDQNNRLRIELRPDDAAGSDERYELAASVDDGEWSPVRVRRQSGDEDWAEMGEAVSVTRGDERQSDDDGAAGSDDR
;
A
#
# COMPACT_ATOMS: atom_id res chain seq x y z
N MET A 1 -10.01 -11.23 3.00
CA MET A 1 -9.92 -9.90 3.68
C MET A 1 -8.76 -9.87 4.67
N ARG A 2 -8.46 -10.99 5.36
CA ARG A 2 -7.17 -11.15 6.06
C ARG A 2 -5.98 -10.90 5.13
N ASP A 3 -6.08 -11.37 3.89
CA ASP A 3 -5.04 -11.24 2.86
C ASP A 3 -4.61 -9.79 2.59
N VAL A 4 -5.57 -8.84 2.56
CA VAL A 4 -5.27 -7.43 2.26
C VAL A 4 -4.55 -6.76 3.44
N VAL A 5 -4.96 -7.08 4.67
CA VAL A 5 -4.31 -6.55 5.87
C VAL A 5 -2.90 -7.13 6.01
N GLU A 6 -2.74 -8.44 5.82
CA GLU A 6 -1.43 -9.12 5.84
C GLU A 6 -0.46 -8.51 4.81
N GLU A 7 -0.94 -8.21 3.60
CA GLU A 7 -0.13 -7.53 2.59
C GLU A 7 0.27 -6.10 3.00
N LEU A 8 -0.63 -5.35 3.64
CA LEU A 8 -0.35 -4.00 4.13
C LEU A 8 0.60 -3.99 5.33
N GLU A 9 0.54 -5.00 6.21
CA GLU A 9 1.51 -5.16 7.31
C GLU A 9 2.94 -5.34 6.78
N ALA A 10 3.07 -5.90 5.58
CA ALA A 10 4.34 -6.14 4.93
C ALA A 10 4.81 -4.99 4.01
N VAL A 11 4.06 -3.88 3.94
CA VAL A 11 4.46 -2.65 3.23
C VAL A 11 5.48 -1.87 4.07
N ALA A 12 6.66 -1.63 3.50
CA ALA A 12 7.66 -0.78 4.11
C ALA A 12 7.47 0.71 3.76
N LEU A 13 8.09 1.58 4.56
CA LEU A 13 8.23 2.99 4.21
C LEU A 13 8.93 3.11 2.85
N HIS A 14 8.38 3.95 1.98
CA HIS A 14 8.82 4.19 0.60
C HIS A 14 8.56 3.04 -0.39
N ASP A 15 7.91 1.95 0.01
CA ASP A 15 7.46 0.95 -0.94
C ASP A 15 6.47 1.55 -1.92
N ARG A 16 6.59 1.16 -3.19
CA ARG A 16 5.56 1.45 -4.18
C ARG A 16 4.42 0.48 -3.97
N VAL A 17 3.19 0.97 -3.88
CA VAL A 17 2.01 0.16 -3.62
C VAL A 17 0.94 0.50 -4.65
N THR A 18 0.30 -0.53 -5.19
CA THR A 18 -0.91 -0.43 -6.00
C THR A 18 -2.07 -1.08 -5.25
N VAL A 19 -3.19 -0.38 -5.18
CA VAL A 19 -4.38 -0.77 -4.43
C VAL A 19 -5.55 -0.83 -5.40
N GLU A 20 -6.28 -1.94 -5.40
CA GLU A 20 -7.55 -2.07 -6.12
C GLU A 20 -8.71 -1.94 -5.12
N LEU A 21 -9.72 -1.14 -5.48
CA LEU A 21 -10.94 -0.93 -4.71
C LEU A 21 -12.07 -1.84 -5.19
N ASP A 22 -13.12 -1.99 -4.39
CA ASP A 22 -14.29 -2.83 -4.70
C ASP A 22 -15.04 -2.42 -5.97
N ASP A 23 -15.00 -1.13 -6.35
CA ASP A 23 -15.57 -0.60 -7.60
C ASP A 23 -14.67 -0.83 -8.83
N GLY A 24 -13.51 -1.49 -8.66
CA GLY A 24 -12.51 -1.72 -9.71
C GLY A 24 -11.58 -0.53 -9.98
N THR A 25 -11.67 0.53 -9.16
CA THR A 25 -10.74 1.66 -9.21
C THR A 25 -9.37 1.24 -8.68
N THR A 26 -8.30 1.62 -9.37
CA THR A 26 -6.92 1.35 -8.94
C THR A 26 -6.19 2.63 -8.55
N VAL A 27 -5.50 2.62 -7.41
CA VAL A 27 -4.68 3.72 -6.91
C VAL A 27 -3.24 3.23 -6.75
N ALA A 28 -2.27 3.97 -7.30
CA ALA A 28 -0.86 3.67 -7.14
C ALA A 28 -0.13 4.83 -6.47
N GLY A 29 0.79 4.52 -5.57
CA GLY A 29 1.60 5.53 -4.90
C GLY A 29 2.69 4.96 -4.01
N THR A 30 3.52 5.85 -3.50
CA THR A 30 4.58 5.54 -2.54
C THR A 30 4.03 5.56 -1.12
N ALA A 31 4.29 4.52 -0.35
CA ALA A 31 3.85 4.39 1.03
C ALA A 31 4.64 5.31 1.97
N ALA A 32 3.90 6.03 2.81
CA ALA A 32 4.39 6.75 3.97
C ALA A 32 3.66 6.20 5.22
N PRO A 33 4.38 5.64 6.21
CA PRO A 33 3.78 5.19 7.45
C PRO A 33 3.26 6.39 8.21
N VAL A 34 1.99 6.33 8.60
CA VAL A 34 1.38 7.35 9.45
C VAL A 34 1.14 6.80 10.84
N GLU A 35 0.77 5.53 10.96
CA GLU A 35 0.67 4.86 12.25
C GLU A 35 0.51 3.34 12.09
N PHE A 36 1.32 2.55 12.79
CA PHE A 36 1.14 1.09 12.86
C PHE A 36 1.12 0.64 14.31
N ASP A 37 -0.07 0.29 14.80
CA ASP A 37 -0.27 -0.44 16.03
C ASP A 37 -0.74 -1.85 15.68
N GLN A 38 0.19 -2.80 15.69
CA GLN A 38 0.00 -4.17 15.20
C GLN A 38 -1.14 -4.92 15.92
N ASN A 39 -1.59 -4.42 17.07
CA ASN A 39 -2.59 -5.08 17.89
C ASN A 39 -4.00 -4.48 17.71
N ASN A 40 -4.10 -3.24 17.22
CA ASN A 40 -5.37 -2.51 17.26
C ASN A 40 -5.67 -1.68 16.00
N ARG A 41 -4.66 -1.20 15.26
CA ARG A 41 -4.86 -0.24 14.17
C ARG A 41 -3.74 -0.23 13.14
N LEU A 42 -4.11 -0.36 11.87
CA LEU A 42 -3.24 -0.13 10.72
C LEU A 42 -3.65 1.17 10.02
N ARG A 43 -2.69 2.06 9.75
CA ARG A 43 -2.90 3.29 8.98
C ARG A 43 -1.68 3.63 8.10
N ILE A 44 -1.89 3.57 6.79
CA ILE A 44 -0.87 3.90 5.77
C ILE A 44 -1.37 5.08 4.95
N GLU A 45 -0.49 6.07 4.70
CA GLU A 45 -0.72 7.10 3.70
C GLU A 45 -0.01 6.70 2.40
N LEU A 46 -0.68 6.82 1.27
CA LEU A 46 -0.05 6.73 -0.05
C LEU A 46 0.05 8.10 -0.68
N ARG A 47 1.23 8.37 -1.25
CA ARG A 47 1.45 9.53 -2.11
C ARG A 47 1.43 9.10 -3.57
N PRO A 48 0.43 9.54 -4.36
CA PRO A 48 0.33 9.20 -5.76
C PRO A 48 1.59 9.61 -6.55
N ASP A 49 2.12 8.71 -7.38
CA ASP A 49 3.35 8.98 -8.17
C ASP A 49 3.11 10.06 -9.24
N ASP A 50 1.94 10.04 -9.87
CA ASP A 50 1.53 11.00 -10.91
C ASP A 50 1.16 12.38 -10.36
N ALA A 51 1.15 12.54 -9.03
CA ALA A 51 0.78 13.77 -8.35
C ALA A 51 1.97 14.67 -8.01
N ALA A 52 3.05 14.64 -8.82
CA ALA A 52 4.20 15.52 -8.63
C ALA A 52 3.76 17.01 -8.61
N GLY A 53 3.70 17.59 -7.41
CA GLY A 53 3.22 18.96 -7.17
C GLY A 53 1.74 19.10 -6.80
N SER A 54 1.01 18.01 -6.59
CA SER A 54 -0.34 18.01 -6.03
C SER A 54 -0.31 17.54 -4.57
N ASP A 55 -1.14 18.16 -3.73
CA ASP A 55 -1.33 17.77 -2.32
C ASP A 55 -2.30 16.59 -2.17
N GLU A 56 -2.39 15.72 -3.17
CA GLU A 56 -3.25 14.54 -3.13
C GLU A 56 -2.62 13.44 -2.27
N ARG A 57 -3.45 12.82 -1.43
CA ARG A 57 -3.07 11.75 -0.50
C ARG A 57 -4.18 10.74 -0.41
N TYR A 58 -3.80 9.48 -0.24
CA TYR A 58 -4.73 8.41 0.06
C TYR A 58 -4.43 7.84 1.44
N GLU A 59 -5.46 7.52 2.21
CA GLU A 59 -5.34 6.84 3.50
C GLU A 59 -5.94 5.45 3.36
N LEU A 60 -5.17 4.43 3.78
CA LEU A 60 -5.63 3.07 3.98
C LEU A 60 -5.67 2.79 5.48
N ALA A 61 -6.84 2.43 5.99
CA ALA A 61 -7.01 2.18 7.42
C ALA A 61 -7.83 0.92 7.70
N ALA A 62 -7.36 0.13 8.65
CA ALA A 62 -8.10 -0.99 9.24
C ALA A 62 -7.91 -1.01 10.76
N SER A 63 -8.88 -1.56 11.47
CA SER A 63 -8.87 -1.72 12.92
C SER A 63 -9.33 -3.12 13.31
N VAL A 64 -8.87 -3.61 14.45
CA VAL A 64 -9.34 -4.87 15.02
C VAL A 64 -10.62 -4.62 15.81
N ASP A 65 -11.69 -5.35 15.48
CA ASP A 65 -12.98 -5.37 16.18
C ASP A 65 -13.33 -6.83 16.49
N ASP A 66 -13.70 -7.14 17.73
CA ASP A 66 -13.96 -8.52 18.20
C ASP A 66 -12.86 -9.57 17.89
N GLY A 67 -11.60 -9.12 17.77
CA GLY A 67 -10.45 -9.98 17.46
C GLY A 67 -10.27 -10.28 15.97
N GLU A 68 -11.04 -9.62 15.11
CA GLU A 68 -10.94 -9.72 13.66
C GLU A 68 -10.62 -8.35 13.04
N TRP A 69 -9.82 -8.36 11.98
CA TRP A 69 -9.55 -7.13 11.24
C TRP A 69 -10.78 -6.69 10.44
N SER A 70 -11.11 -5.41 10.56
CA SER A 70 -12.09 -4.74 9.71
C SER A 70 -11.61 -4.64 8.26
N PRO A 71 -12.52 -4.47 7.28
CA PRO A 71 -12.16 -4.11 5.92
C PRO A 71 -11.24 -2.89 5.87
N VAL A 72 -10.25 -2.93 4.99
CA VAL A 72 -9.37 -1.79 4.76
C VAL A 72 -10.15 -0.72 4.01
N ARG A 73 -10.41 0.40 4.69
CA ARG A 73 -11.09 1.56 4.10
C ARG A 73 -10.07 2.45 3.43
N VAL A 74 -10.40 2.90 2.22
CA VAL A 74 -9.59 3.85 1.45
C VAL A 74 -10.28 5.20 1.40
N ARG A 75 -9.53 6.26 1.70
CA ARG A 75 -10.00 7.65 1.64
C ARG A 75 -9.04 8.49 0.83
N ARG A 76 -9.53 9.53 0.19
CA ARG A 76 -8.73 10.51 -0.57
C ARG A 76 -8.84 11.88 0.07
N GLN A 77 -7.74 12.60 0.13
CA GLN A 77 -7.70 14.03 0.41
C GLN A 77 -6.95 14.73 -0.74
N SER A 78 -7.46 15.89 -1.15
CA SER A 78 -6.85 16.72 -2.18
C SER A 78 -6.66 18.13 -1.62
N GLY A 79 -5.41 18.56 -1.38
CA GLY A 79 -5.15 19.87 -0.78
C GLY A 79 -5.70 20.00 0.64
N ASP A 80 -6.38 21.10 0.91
CA ASP A 80 -7.01 21.39 2.21
C ASP A 80 -8.44 20.84 2.34
N GLU A 81 -8.90 20.02 1.38
CA GLU A 81 -10.23 19.41 1.44
C GLU A 81 -10.33 18.35 2.54
N ASP A 82 -11.55 18.10 3.03
CA ASP A 82 -11.82 16.99 3.95
C ASP A 82 -11.59 15.63 3.26
N TRP A 83 -11.28 14.61 4.06
CA TRP A 83 -11.15 13.24 3.57
C TRP A 83 -12.47 12.71 3.01
N ALA A 84 -12.45 12.28 1.76
CA ALA A 84 -13.57 11.63 1.09
C ALA A 84 -13.37 10.10 1.08
N GLU A 85 -14.39 9.34 1.45
CA GLU A 85 -14.37 7.88 1.35
C GLU A 85 -14.40 7.45 -0.11
N MET A 86 -13.50 6.54 -0.48
CA MET A 86 -13.36 6.01 -1.84
C MET A 86 -13.92 4.60 -1.97
N GLY A 87 -13.82 3.79 -0.90
CA GLY A 87 -14.29 2.40 -0.90
C GLY A 87 -13.44 1.49 -0.02
N GLU A 88 -13.57 0.19 -0.26
CA GLU A 88 -12.81 -0.86 0.41
C GLU A 88 -11.70 -1.38 -0.49
N ALA A 89 -10.49 -1.56 0.05
CA ALA A 89 -9.41 -2.21 -0.68
C ALA A 89 -9.69 -3.71 -0.78
N VAL A 90 -9.71 -4.22 -2.01
CA VAL A 90 -9.90 -5.65 -2.30
C VAL A 90 -8.58 -6.34 -2.65
N SER A 91 -7.57 -5.58 -3.09
CA SER A 91 -6.23 -6.09 -3.40
C SER A 91 -5.16 -5.03 -3.16
N VAL A 92 -3.98 -5.47 -2.71
CA VAL A 92 -2.80 -4.64 -2.50
C VAL A 92 -1.61 -5.36 -3.13
N THR A 93 -0.88 -4.66 -3.99
CA THR A 93 0.32 -5.17 -4.67
C THR A 93 1.49 -4.25 -4.40
N ARG A 94 2.56 -4.79 -3.83
CA ARG A 94 3.84 -4.10 -3.67
C ARG A 94 4.57 -4.12 -5.01
N GLY A 95 5.04 -2.97 -5.46
CA GLY A 95 5.83 -2.84 -6.68
C GLY A 95 7.29 -3.11 -6.36
N ASP A 96 7.81 -4.25 -6.82
CA ASP A 96 9.22 -4.62 -6.69
C ASP A 96 10.14 -3.54 -7.30
N GLU A 97 10.92 -2.87 -6.45
CA GLU A 97 12.19 -2.29 -6.85
C GLU A 97 13.15 -3.45 -7.16
N ARG A 98 13.10 -3.97 -8.39
CA ARG A 98 14.00 -5.01 -8.94
C ARG A 98 14.68 -5.86 -7.87
N GLN A 99 14.08 -6.99 -7.52
CA GLN A 99 14.87 -8.16 -7.17
C GLN A 99 15.75 -8.45 -8.39
N SER A 100 16.94 -7.85 -8.41
CA SER A 100 18.03 -8.27 -9.26
C SER A 100 18.55 -9.53 -8.61
N ASP A 101 17.78 -10.61 -8.72
CA ASP A 101 18.32 -11.96 -8.73
C ASP A 101 19.15 -12.04 -10.02
N ASP A 102 20.34 -11.44 -10.00
CA ASP A 102 21.43 -11.84 -10.88
C ASP A 102 21.90 -13.21 -10.39
N ASP A 103 21.05 -14.21 -10.61
CA ASP A 103 21.43 -15.62 -10.64
C ASP A 103 22.22 -15.82 -11.93
N GLY A 104 23.46 -15.33 -11.92
CA GLY A 104 24.47 -15.51 -12.95
C GLY A 104 25.48 -16.58 -12.58
N ALA A 105 25.05 -17.69 -11.98
CA ALA A 105 25.93 -18.84 -11.76
C ALA A 105 26.02 -19.70 -13.02
N ALA A 106 27.04 -19.49 -13.86
CA ALA A 106 27.60 -20.56 -14.71
C ALA A 106 28.99 -20.18 -15.24
N GLY A 107 29.98 -20.97 -14.85
CA GLY A 107 31.38 -20.79 -15.21
C GLY A 107 31.71 -21.01 -16.69
N SER A 108 32.92 -20.62 -17.04
CA SER A 108 33.75 -21.31 -18.03
C SER A 108 35.20 -21.03 -17.69
N ASP A 109 35.81 -22.02 -17.04
CA ASP A 109 37.18 -22.46 -17.30
C ASP A 109 37.44 -22.45 -18.82
N ASP A 110 38.41 -21.69 -19.32
CA ASP A 110 39.27 -22.07 -20.47
C ASP A 110 40.44 -21.06 -20.65
N ARG A 111 41.65 -21.55 -20.31
CA ARG A 111 43.02 -21.18 -20.76
C ARG A 111 43.78 -20.01 -20.12
#